data_AF-A0AAD7XZ53-F1
#
_entry.id   AF-A0AAD7XZ53-F1
#
_cell.length_a   1.000
_cell.length_b   1.000
_cell.length_c   1.000
_cell.angle_alpha   90.00
_cell.angle_beta   90.00
_cell.angle_gamma   90.00
#
_symmetry.space_group_name_H-M   'P 1'
#
loop_
_entity.id
_entity.type
_entity.pdbx_description
1 polymer ?
#
loop_
_entity_poly.entity_id
_entity_poly.type
_entity_poly.pdbx_seq_one_letter_code
_entity_poly.pdbx_strand_id
1 'polypeptide(L)'
;MPPKRPLNPHERKVKKRKNELIHKAQVKRKYHKQIEKVDFDQDTPDYVKEIFGERTIDDEGNIVEYTNGQKPAASKKDQDDRVFYLDDTDSDESEDEDDKGKAKKKKTEKTRKPNPFKAQIQEKEQRLKSVQDERKRRQRERDDREYEKRKYYKQRERERGRLMSKTKKGQPNMAAQVDHLLSKIQKGL
;
A
#
# COMPACT_ATOMS: atom_id res chain seq x y z
N MET A 1 -37.98 -18.80 16.61
CA MET A 1 -37.06 -17.83 15.98
C MET A 1 -37.00 -18.12 14.49
N PRO A 2 -37.10 -17.12 13.61
CA PRO A 2 -37.03 -17.35 12.17
C PRO A 2 -35.63 -17.89 11.78
N PRO A 3 -35.54 -18.85 10.85
CA PRO A 3 -34.25 -19.40 10.41
C PRO A 3 -33.42 -18.31 9.74
N LYS A 4 -32.16 -18.18 10.16
CA LYS A 4 -31.23 -17.19 9.59
C LYS A 4 -30.95 -17.55 8.14
N ARG A 5 -31.12 -16.56 7.25
CA ARG A 5 -30.79 -16.72 5.83
C ARG A 5 -29.32 -17.13 5.67
N PRO A 6 -28.99 -17.99 4.68
CA PRO A 6 -27.62 -18.38 4.43
C PRO A 6 -26.79 -17.14 4.05
N LEU A 7 -25.60 -17.01 4.65
CA LEU A 7 -24.72 -15.86 4.41
C LEU A 7 -24.31 -15.77 2.94
N ASN A 8 -24.33 -14.55 2.40
CA ASN A 8 -23.84 -14.21 1.07
C ASN A 8 -22.31 -14.46 0.98
N PRO A 9 -21.76 -14.89 -0.18
CA PRO A 9 -20.31 -15.00 -0.39
C PRO A 9 -19.45 -13.86 0.18
N HIS A 10 -19.88 -12.60 0.05
CA HIS A 10 -19.14 -11.46 0.62
C HIS A 10 -19.12 -11.49 2.16
N GLU A 11 -20.28 -11.74 2.78
CA GLU A 11 -20.40 -11.82 4.24
C GLU A 11 -19.59 -12.98 4.82
N ARG A 12 -19.49 -14.11 4.10
CA ARG A 12 -18.61 -15.23 4.45
C ARG A 12 -17.15 -14.81 4.48
N LYS A 13 -16.69 -14.06 3.48
CA LYS A 13 -15.31 -13.53 3.43
C LYS A 13 -15.03 -12.56 4.58
N VAL A 14 -15.96 -11.65 4.86
CA VAL A 14 -15.85 -10.70 5.98
C VAL A 14 -15.78 -11.45 7.32
N LYS A 15 -16.66 -12.44 7.53
CA LYS A 15 -16.66 -13.26 8.74
C LYS A 15 -15.36 -14.06 8.90
N LYS A 16 -14.82 -14.62 7.82
CA LYS A 16 -13.52 -15.32 7.83
C LYS A 16 -12.39 -14.37 8.26
N ARG A 17 -12.27 -13.19 7.66
CA ARG A 17 -11.26 -12.19 8.04
C ARG A 17 -11.39 -11.75 9.50
N LYS A 18 -12.62 -11.50 9.97
CA LYS A 18 -12.88 -11.16 11.36
C LYS A 18 -12.40 -12.26 12.31
N ASN A 19 -12.71 -13.51 12.01
CA ASN A 19 -12.28 -14.66 12.81
C ASN A 19 -10.75 -14.83 12.80
N GLU A 20 -10.08 -14.62 11.66
CA GLU A 20 -8.62 -14.65 11.57
C GLU A 20 -7.96 -13.57 12.43
N LEU A 21 -8.49 -12.34 12.42
CA LEU A 21 -7.99 -11.25 13.26
C LEU A 21 -8.16 -11.56 14.76
N ILE A 22 -9.32 -12.08 15.14
CA ILE A 22 -9.59 -12.51 16.52
C ILE A 22 -8.61 -13.62 16.92
N HIS A 23 -8.39 -14.61 16.07
CA HIS A 23 -7.45 -15.69 16.33
C HIS A 23 -6.03 -15.17 16.52
N LYS A 24 -5.54 -14.30 15.62
CA LYS A 24 -4.22 -13.68 15.75
C LYS A 24 -4.08 -12.91 17.06
N ALA A 25 -5.08 -12.11 17.43
CA ALA A 25 -5.07 -11.38 18.70
C ALA A 25 -5.06 -12.32 19.92
N GLN A 26 -5.84 -13.41 19.87
CA GLN A 26 -5.86 -14.41 20.94
C GLN A 26 -4.52 -15.15 21.07
N VAL A 27 -3.88 -15.52 19.97
CA VAL A 27 -2.56 -16.15 19.97
C VAL A 27 -1.52 -15.21 20.58
N LYS A 28 -1.47 -13.94 20.13
CA LYS A 28 -0.58 -12.92 20.72
C LYS A 28 -0.82 -12.78 22.22
N ARG A 29 -2.08 -12.66 22.65
CA ARG A 29 -2.43 -12.56 24.07
C ARG A 29 -1.98 -13.78 24.87
N LYS A 30 -2.15 -15.00 24.33
CA LYS A 30 -1.69 -16.22 24.99
C LYS A 30 -0.17 -16.28 25.10
N TYR A 31 0.54 -15.88 24.04
CA TYR A 31 1.99 -15.85 24.02
C TYR A 31 2.58 -14.83 25.00
N HIS A 32 2.06 -13.59 25.03
CA HIS A 32 2.47 -12.60 26.02
C HIS A 32 2.25 -13.08 27.45
N LYS A 33 1.10 -13.72 27.73
CA LYS A 33 0.85 -14.35 29.03
C LYS A 33 1.79 -15.51 29.36
N GLN A 34 2.36 -16.18 28.36
CA GLN A 34 3.37 -17.22 28.58
C GLN A 34 4.72 -16.59 28.89
N ILE A 35 5.11 -15.54 28.18
CA ILE A 35 6.32 -14.75 28.50
C ILE A 35 6.23 -14.19 29.91
N GLU A 36 5.09 -13.60 30.31
CA GLU A 36 4.90 -13.03 31.64
C GLU A 36 4.89 -14.09 32.76
N LYS A 37 4.64 -15.36 32.45
CA LYS A 37 4.62 -16.47 33.43
C LYS A 37 5.93 -17.23 33.50
N VAL A 38 6.72 -17.19 32.44
CA VAL A 38 8.08 -17.69 32.43
C VAL A 38 8.91 -16.52 32.92
N ASP A 39 9.10 -16.41 34.22
CA ASP A 39 9.97 -15.40 34.82
C ASP A 39 11.32 -15.46 34.08
N PHE A 40 11.60 -14.46 33.25
CA PHE A 40 12.87 -14.25 32.56
C PHE A 40 13.94 -13.71 33.55
N ASP A 41 13.83 -14.09 34.82
CA ASP A 41 14.87 -13.91 35.83
C ASP A 41 15.98 -14.97 35.70
N GLN A 42 15.89 -15.86 34.69
CA GLN A 42 17.05 -16.60 34.23
C GLN A 42 17.99 -15.64 33.54
N ASP A 43 18.98 -15.21 34.31
CA ASP A 43 20.10 -14.40 33.87
C ASP A 43 20.62 -14.91 32.52
N THR A 44 20.58 -14.04 31.52
CA THR A 44 21.05 -14.35 30.18
C THR A 44 22.49 -14.89 30.30
N PRO A 45 22.82 -16.06 29.73
CA PRO A 45 24.14 -16.66 29.90
C PRO A 45 25.25 -15.67 29.54
N ASP A 46 26.33 -15.63 30.32
CA ASP A 46 27.37 -14.60 30.18
C ASP A 46 27.98 -14.53 28.77
N TYR A 47 28.09 -15.66 28.06
CA TYR A 47 28.57 -15.69 26.67
C TYR A 47 27.69 -14.89 25.70
N VAL A 48 26.38 -14.76 25.97
CA VAL A 48 25.45 -13.97 25.14
C VAL A 48 25.60 -12.49 25.48
N LYS A 49 25.85 -12.16 26.75
CA LYS A 49 26.14 -10.78 27.18
C LYS A 49 27.47 -10.30 26.60
N GLU A 50 28.47 -11.16 26.47
CA GLU A 50 29.76 -10.81 25.85
C GLU A 50 29.62 -10.53 24.34
N ILE A 51 28.80 -11.32 23.63
CA ILE A 51 28.60 -11.15 22.18
C ILE A 51 27.72 -9.94 21.84
N PHE A 52 26.72 -9.65 22.66
CA PHE A 52 25.68 -8.64 22.34
C PHE A 52 25.63 -7.43 23.29
N GLY A 53 26.36 -7.46 24.41
CA GLY A 53 26.30 -6.42 25.45
C GLY A 53 27.27 -5.26 25.24
N GLU A 54 28.35 -5.43 24.47
CA GLU A 54 29.39 -4.39 24.39
C GLU A 54 29.21 -3.39 23.24
N ARG A 55 28.41 -3.68 22.21
CA ARG A 55 28.32 -2.81 21.02
C ARG A 55 26.92 -2.78 20.45
N THR A 56 26.26 -1.63 20.55
CA THR A 56 25.03 -1.33 19.79
C THR A 56 25.28 -0.18 18.83
N ILE A 57 24.71 -0.30 17.63
CA ILE A 57 24.79 0.71 16.58
C ILE A 57 23.59 1.65 16.78
N ASP A 58 23.84 2.95 16.88
CA ASP A 58 22.78 3.97 16.94
C ASP A 58 22.10 4.18 15.58
N ASP A 59 21.01 4.95 15.54
CA ASP A 59 20.26 5.25 14.31
C ASP A 59 21.10 6.01 13.25
N GLU A 60 22.31 6.45 13.60
CA GLU A 60 23.27 7.17 12.76
C GLU A 60 24.46 6.29 12.32
N GLY A 61 24.48 5.01 12.71
CA GLY A 61 25.49 4.04 12.30
C GLY A 61 26.77 4.03 13.16
N ASN A 62 26.81 4.77 14.27
CA ASN A 62 27.96 4.82 15.16
C ASN A 62 27.89 3.76 16.27
N ILE A 63 29.05 3.21 16.64
CA ILE A 63 29.18 2.20 17.70
C ILE A 63 29.17 2.92 19.05
N VAL A 64 28.13 2.72 19.84
CA VAL A 64 27.97 3.31 21.18
C VAL A 64 27.92 2.21 22.24
N GLU A 65 28.61 2.46 23.36
CA GLU A 65 28.66 1.58 24.53
C GLU A 65 27.30 1.53 25.25
N TYR A 66 26.83 0.33 25.60
CA TYR A 66 25.51 0.14 26.22
C TYR A 66 25.53 0.62 27.67
N THR A 67 25.11 1.85 27.92
CA THR A 67 24.89 2.33 29.29
C THR A 67 23.54 1.81 29.80
N ASN A 68 23.59 0.94 30.81
CA ASN A 68 22.41 0.33 31.43
C ASN A 68 21.41 1.41 31.94
N GLY A 69 20.35 1.66 31.17
CA GLY A 69 19.07 2.13 31.72
C GLY A 69 18.59 3.56 31.39
N GLN A 70 19.28 4.36 30.59
CA GLN A 70 18.74 5.67 30.16
C GLN A 70 18.25 5.65 28.71
N LYS A 71 16.94 5.42 28.53
CA LYS A 71 16.28 5.60 27.23
C LYS A 71 16.19 7.11 26.92
N PRO A 72 16.72 7.60 25.78
CA PRO A 72 16.35 8.93 25.31
C PRO A 72 14.86 8.95 24.95
N ALA A 73 14.16 10.00 25.38
CA ALA A 73 12.72 10.15 25.22
C ALA A 73 12.34 10.21 23.73
N ALA A 74 11.72 9.14 23.22
CA ALA A 74 11.18 9.10 21.87
C ALA A 74 10.12 10.20 21.68
N SER A 75 10.41 11.14 20.80
CA SER A 75 9.49 12.18 20.35
C SER A 75 8.31 11.52 19.61
N LYS A 76 7.15 11.52 20.26
CA LYS A 76 5.87 11.22 19.62
C LYS A 76 5.48 12.41 18.74
N LYS A 77 5.74 12.34 17.44
CA LYS A 77 4.95 13.03 16.40
C LYS A 77 5.22 12.38 15.05
N ASP A 78 4.12 12.17 14.33
CA ASP A 78 4.02 11.87 12.89
C ASP A 78 4.28 10.42 12.45
N GLN A 79 3.27 9.56 12.61
CA GLN A 79 3.18 8.24 11.94
C GLN A 79 1.79 7.97 11.34
N ASP A 80 1.18 8.93 10.63
CA ASP A 80 -0.11 8.67 9.93
C ASP A 80 -0.03 8.61 8.39
N ASP A 81 1.15 8.74 7.78
CA ASP A 81 1.32 8.64 6.30
C ASP A 81 2.31 7.55 5.85
N ARG A 82 2.50 6.48 6.63
CA ARG A 82 3.26 5.30 6.16
C ARG A 82 2.36 4.41 5.30
N VAL A 83 2.33 4.69 4.00
CA VAL A 83 1.86 3.76 2.98
C VAL A 83 2.74 2.51 3.06
N PHE A 84 2.20 1.42 3.58
CA PHE A 84 2.89 0.14 3.75
C PHE A 84 3.18 -0.49 2.37
N TYR A 85 4.30 -0.12 1.76
CA TYR A 85 4.91 -0.84 0.65
C TYR A 85 5.63 -2.07 1.21
N LEU A 86 4.96 -3.21 1.21
CA LEU A 86 5.59 -4.51 1.42
C LEU A 86 5.97 -5.07 0.04
N ASP A 87 7.09 -4.59 -0.49
CA ASP A 87 7.81 -5.24 -1.59
C ASP A 87 9.30 -4.86 -1.54
N ASP A 88 9.92 -5.04 -0.37
CA ASP A 88 11.38 -5.20 -0.26
C ASP A 88 11.67 -6.69 -0.34
N THR A 89 11.77 -7.20 -1.56
CA THR A 89 12.59 -8.38 -1.84
C THR A 89 13.81 -7.90 -2.57
N ASP A 90 14.91 -7.75 -1.82
CA ASP A 90 16.31 -7.71 -2.23
C ASP A 90 16.52 -7.43 -3.72
N SER A 91 16.58 -6.15 -4.07
CA SER A 91 17.37 -5.70 -5.19
C SER A 91 18.79 -5.57 -4.68
N ASP A 92 19.55 -6.66 -4.81
CA ASP A 92 21.01 -6.69 -4.73
C ASP A 92 21.56 -5.68 -5.76
N GLU A 93 21.69 -4.43 -5.33
CA GLU A 93 22.45 -3.42 -6.04
C GLU A 93 23.91 -3.83 -5.94
N SER A 94 24.42 -4.44 -7.02
CA SER A 94 25.85 -4.53 -7.24
C SER A 94 26.37 -3.11 -7.43
N GLU A 95 26.86 -2.51 -6.34
CA GLU A 95 27.73 -1.34 -6.34
C GLU A 95 28.99 -1.69 -7.15
N ASP A 96 29.06 -1.23 -8.41
CA ASP A 96 30.33 -1.13 -9.13
C ASP A 96 31.05 0.12 -8.59
N GLU A 97 31.86 -0.07 -7.55
CA GLU A 97 32.91 0.89 -7.18
C GLU A 97 33.96 0.94 -8.29
N ASP A 98 33.82 1.89 -9.21
CA ASP A 98 34.91 2.25 -10.14
C ASP A 98 35.90 3.21 -9.44
N ASP A 99 36.90 2.60 -8.80
CA ASP A 99 38.14 3.24 -8.34
C ASP A 99 38.96 3.80 -9.53
N LYS A 100 39.55 4.97 -9.31
CA LYS A 100 40.30 5.75 -10.30
C LYS A 100 41.68 5.13 -10.57
N GLY A 101 41.97 4.75 -11.82
CA GLY A 101 43.35 4.38 -12.17
C GLY A 101 43.66 4.27 -13.67
N LYS A 102 44.36 5.27 -14.22
CA LYS A 102 44.96 5.22 -15.56
C LYS A 102 45.97 4.07 -15.67
N ALA A 103 45.69 3.05 -16.47
CA ALA A 103 46.73 2.24 -17.13
C ALA A 103 46.21 1.61 -18.43
N LYS A 104 46.73 2.08 -19.56
CA LYS A 104 46.56 1.44 -20.87
C LYS A 104 47.15 0.03 -20.82
N LYS A 105 46.31 -0.99 -20.68
CA LYS A 105 46.65 -2.37 -21.05
C LYS A 105 45.56 -2.87 -21.98
N LYS A 106 45.95 -3.19 -23.23
CA LYS A 106 45.12 -3.92 -24.20
C LYS A 106 44.75 -5.26 -23.55
N LYS A 107 43.62 -5.32 -22.87
CA LYS A 107 43.05 -6.57 -22.38
C LYS A 107 42.44 -7.25 -23.60
N THR A 108 42.96 -8.42 -23.94
CA THR A 108 42.30 -9.35 -24.85
C THR A 108 40.84 -9.46 -24.42
N GLU A 109 39.91 -9.22 -25.34
CA GLU A 109 38.48 -9.42 -25.13
C GLU A 109 38.25 -10.91 -24.89
N LYS A 110 38.53 -11.37 -23.67
CA LYS A 110 38.03 -12.63 -23.19
C LYS A 110 36.52 -12.47 -23.22
N THR A 111 35.88 -13.13 -24.18
CA THR A 111 34.42 -13.24 -24.26
C THR A 111 33.94 -13.72 -22.90
N ARG A 112 33.40 -12.78 -22.10
CA ARG A 112 32.82 -13.12 -20.80
C ARG A 112 31.71 -14.10 -21.10
N LYS A 113 31.78 -15.28 -20.47
CA LYS A 113 30.74 -16.30 -20.63
C LYS A 113 29.40 -15.65 -20.29
N PRO A 114 28.35 -15.86 -21.09
CA PRO A 114 27.05 -15.28 -20.79
C PRO A 114 26.59 -15.74 -19.40
N ASN A 115 25.97 -14.82 -18.66
CA ASN A 115 25.42 -15.13 -17.34
C ASN A 115 24.46 -16.34 -17.48
N PRO A 116 24.69 -17.44 -16.74
CA PRO A 116 23.89 -18.65 -16.85
C PRO A 116 22.40 -18.43 -16.53
N PHE A 117 22.07 -17.36 -15.80
CA PHE A 117 20.70 -17.02 -15.42
C PHE A 117 20.09 -15.89 -16.25
N LYS A 118 20.75 -15.44 -17.32
CA LYS A 118 20.25 -14.34 -18.16
C LYS A 118 18.82 -14.60 -18.69
N ALA A 119 18.52 -15.84 -19.08
CA ALA A 119 17.20 -16.22 -19.54
C ALA A 119 16.14 -16.12 -18.42
N GLN A 120 16.48 -16.56 -17.21
CA GLN A 120 15.57 -16.52 -16.05
C GLN A 120 15.31 -15.08 -15.57
N ILE A 121 16.34 -14.22 -15.61
CA ILE A 121 16.22 -12.79 -15.28
C ILE A 121 15.28 -12.11 -16.28
N GLN A 122 15.49 -12.33 -17.59
CA GLN A 122 14.63 -11.77 -18.64
C GLN A 122 13.17 -12.24 -18.53
N GLU A 123 12.94 -13.52 -18.21
CA GLU A 123 11.59 -14.04 -18.01
C GLU A 123 10.91 -13.38 -16.80
N LYS A 124 11.64 -13.21 -15.69
CA LYS A 124 11.14 -12.52 -14.49
C LYS A 124 10.78 -11.07 -14.80
N GLU A 125 11.64 -10.33 -15.51
CA GLU A 125 11.39 -8.95 -15.93
C GLU A 125 10.15 -8.83 -16.81
N GLN A 126 10.00 -9.74 -17.78
CA GLN A 126 8.81 -9.76 -18.65
C GLN A 126 7.53 -10.04 -17.88
N ARG A 127 7.57 -10.96 -16.89
CA ARG A 127 6.43 -11.24 -16.00
C ARG A 127 6.09 -10.04 -15.12
N LEU A 128 7.07 -9.35 -14.55
CA LEU A 128 6.83 -8.15 -13.74
C LEU A 128 6.22 -7.04 -14.60
N LYS A 129 6.73 -6.84 -15.81
CA LYS A 129 6.22 -5.84 -16.75
C LYS A 129 4.77 -6.13 -17.15
N SER A 130 4.44 -7.37 -17.50
CA SER A 130 3.06 -7.72 -17.87
C SER A 130 2.07 -7.53 -16.72
N VAL A 131 2.47 -7.86 -15.49
CA VAL A 131 1.65 -7.63 -14.28
C VAL A 131 1.48 -6.12 -14.02
N GLN A 132 2.53 -5.32 -14.16
CA GLN A 132 2.44 -3.87 -14.00
C GLN A 132 1.54 -3.23 -15.06
N ASP A 133 1.66 -3.65 -16.32
CA ASP A 133 0.85 -3.14 -17.42
C ASP A 133 -0.63 -3.53 -17.26
N GLU A 134 -0.92 -4.77 -16.82
CA GLU A 134 -2.30 -5.18 -16.52
C GLU A 134 -2.90 -4.34 -15.37
N ARG A 135 -2.12 -4.09 -14.32
CA ARG A 135 -2.55 -3.24 -13.20
C ARG A 135 -2.85 -1.81 -13.66
N LYS A 136 -1.95 -1.21 -14.44
CA LYS A 136 -2.13 0.13 -15.01
C LYS A 136 -3.36 0.20 -15.91
N ARG A 137 -3.58 -0.80 -16.76
CA ARG A 137 -4.77 -0.87 -17.63
C ARG A 137 -6.04 -0.93 -16.80
N ARG A 138 -6.09 -1.79 -15.79
CA ARG A 138 -7.24 -1.93 -14.90
C ARG A 138 -7.52 -0.64 -14.11
N GLN A 139 -6.48 0.10 -13.75
CA GLN A 139 -6.63 1.38 -13.06
C GLN A 139 -7.21 2.44 -14.00
N ARG A 140 -6.68 2.59 -15.21
CA ARG A 140 -7.22 3.50 -16.22
C ARG A 140 -8.69 3.22 -16.51
N GLU A 141 -9.07 1.95 -16.70
CA GLU A 141 -10.47 1.57 -16.92
C GLU A 141 -11.40 1.97 -15.74
N ARG A 142 -10.89 2.00 -14.50
CA ARG A 142 -11.66 2.47 -13.33
C ARG A 142 -11.78 3.98 -13.33
N ASP A 143 -10.67 4.67 -13.56
CA ASP A 143 -10.59 6.12 -13.55
C ASP A 143 -11.48 6.71 -14.66
N ASP A 144 -11.50 6.09 -15.84
CA ASP A 144 -12.35 6.47 -16.97
C ASP A 144 -13.84 6.33 -16.61
N ARG A 145 -14.23 5.20 -16.01
CA ARG A 145 -15.62 4.99 -15.56
C ARG A 145 -16.03 5.97 -14.47
N GLU A 146 -15.13 6.26 -13.54
CA GLU A 146 -15.39 7.24 -12.48
C GLU A 146 -15.51 8.65 -13.04
N TYR A 147 -14.67 9.01 -14.01
CA TYR A 147 -14.74 10.28 -14.72
C TYR A 147 -16.07 10.43 -15.47
N GLU A 148 -16.49 9.41 -16.22
CA GLU A 148 -17.79 9.42 -16.92
C GLU A 148 -18.96 9.54 -15.94
N LYS A 149 -18.92 8.78 -14.84
CA LYS A 149 -19.93 8.87 -13.78
C LYS A 149 -19.99 10.28 -13.21
N ARG A 150 -18.84 10.86 -12.84
CA ARG A 150 -18.75 12.23 -12.30
C ARG A 150 -19.27 13.25 -13.30
N LYS A 151 -18.94 13.10 -14.59
CA LYS A 151 -19.43 13.96 -15.67
C LYS A 151 -20.95 13.89 -15.79
N TYR A 152 -21.53 12.70 -15.78
CA TYR A 152 -22.98 12.49 -15.82
C TYR A 152 -23.68 13.16 -14.63
N TYR A 153 -23.23 12.91 -13.40
CA TYR A 153 -23.84 13.52 -12.21
C TYR A 153 -23.70 15.04 -12.20
N LYS A 154 -22.57 15.58 -12.67
CA LYS A 154 -22.37 17.03 -12.81
C LYS A 154 -23.33 17.66 -13.82
N GLN A 155 -23.59 16.98 -14.94
CA GLN A 155 -24.59 17.44 -15.91
C GLN A 155 -26.01 17.39 -15.32
N ARG A 156 -26.38 16.26 -14.70
CA ARG A 156 -27.68 16.08 -14.06
C ARG A 156 -27.95 17.11 -12.96
N GLU A 157 -26.95 17.41 -12.13
CA GLU A 157 -27.07 18.41 -11.06
C GLU A 157 -27.32 19.80 -11.62
N ARG A 158 -26.62 20.19 -12.69
CA ARG A 158 -26.85 21.47 -13.39
C ARG A 158 -28.25 21.55 -13.98
N GLU A 159 -28.69 20.50 -14.68
CA GLU A 159 -30.04 20.44 -15.25
C GLU A 159 -31.11 20.49 -14.15
N ARG A 160 -30.92 19.73 -13.07
CA ARG A 160 -31.81 19.76 -11.90
C ARG A 160 -31.85 21.15 -11.28
N GLY A 161 -30.71 21.79 -11.08
CA GLY A 161 -30.61 23.14 -10.55
C GLY A 161 -31.34 24.16 -11.43
N ARG A 162 -31.20 24.06 -12.75
CA ARG A 162 -31.92 24.90 -13.72
C ARG A 162 -33.44 24.70 -13.62
N LEU A 163 -33.91 23.45 -13.61
CA LEU A 163 -35.34 23.12 -13.57
C LEU A 163 -36.03 23.42 -12.23
N MET A 164 -35.28 23.25 -11.12
CA MET A 164 -35.77 23.51 -9.77
C MET A 164 -35.51 24.95 -9.31
N SER A 165 -34.91 25.78 -10.15
CA SER A 165 -34.70 27.19 -9.84
C SER A 165 -36.04 27.89 -9.60
N LYS A 166 -36.05 28.79 -8.62
CA LYS A 166 -37.23 29.54 -8.20
C LYS A 166 -36.99 31.03 -8.39
N THR A 167 -38.05 31.77 -8.65
CA THR A 167 -38.02 33.23 -8.69
C THR A 167 -37.86 33.79 -7.26
N LYS A 168 -37.60 35.10 -7.13
CA LYS A 168 -37.51 35.77 -5.81
C LYS A 168 -38.75 35.55 -4.92
N LYS A 169 -39.90 35.28 -5.54
CA LYS A 169 -41.18 35.00 -4.85
C LYS A 169 -41.39 33.50 -4.54
N GLY A 170 -40.40 32.65 -4.79
CA GLY A 170 -40.44 31.22 -4.51
C GLY A 170 -41.20 30.37 -5.53
N GLN A 171 -41.76 30.96 -6.58
CA GLN A 171 -42.43 30.24 -7.66
C GLN A 171 -41.40 29.54 -8.56
N PRO A 172 -41.71 28.37 -9.14
CA PRO A 172 -40.85 27.73 -10.12
C PRO A 172 -40.55 28.64 -11.31
N ASN A 173 -39.32 28.59 -11.81
CA ASN A 173 -38.96 29.31 -13.02
C ASN A 173 -39.53 28.62 -14.26
N MET A 174 -40.70 29.09 -14.71
CA MET A 174 -41.45 28.49 -15.82
C MET A 174 -40.68 28.53 -17.15
N ALA A 175 -39.86 29.55 -17.40
CA ALA A 175 -39.08 29.66 -18.64
C ALA A 175 -38.16 28.44 -18.84
N ALA A 176 -37.43 28.05 -17.79
CA ALA A 176 -36.55 26.89 -17.82
C ALA A 176 -37.32 25.55 -18.00
N GLN A 177 -38.54 25.47 -17.46
CA GLN A 177 -39.38 24.27 -17.59
C GLN A 177 -39.99 24.15 -18.99
N VAL A 178 -40.43 25.27 -19.57
CA VAL A 178 -40.96 25.33 -20.94
C VAL A 178 -39.85 25.02 -21.94
N ASP A 179 -38.65 25.59 -21.79
CA ASP A 179 -37.49 25.28 -22.64
C ASP A 179 -37.20 23.77 -22.65
N HIS A 180 -37.22 23.14 -21.47
CA HIS A 180 -36.98 21.71 -21.34
C HIS A 180 -38.05 20.88 -22.03
N LEU A 181 -39.32 21.27 -21.89
CA LEU A 181 -40.45 20.60 -22.52
C LEU A 181 -40.38 20.71 -24.04
N LEU A 182 -40.12 21.91 -24.57
CA LEU A 182 -39.92 22.14 -26.00
C LEU A 182 -38.74 21.34 -26.53
N SER A 183 -37.64 21.26 -25.77
CA SER A 183 -36.45 20.48 -26.17
C SER A 183 -36.72 18.98 -26.27
N LYS A 184 -37.66 18.44 -25.47
CA LYS A 184 -38.08 17.04 -25.54
C LYS A 184 -38.95 16.79 -26.77
N ILE A 185 -39.97 17.63 -26.96
CA ILE A 185 -40.88 17.59 -28.11
C ILE A 185 -40.08 17.65 -29.43
N GLN A 186 -39.10 18.55 -29.53
CA GLN A 186 -38.24 18.67 -30.72
C GLN A 186 -37.33 17.45 -30.95
N LYS A 187 -36.93 16.74 -29.90
CA LYS A 187 -36.08 15.54 -30.01
C LYS A 187 -36.88 14.27 -30.31
N GLY A 188 -38.19 14.37 -30.51
CA GLY A 188 -39.06 13.23 -30.84
C GLY A 188 -39.40 12.33 -29.66
N LEU A 189 -39.44 12.90 -28.44
CA LEU A 189 -40.00 12.28 -27.23
C LEU A 189 -41.00 13.22 -26.55
#